data_AF-A0A7C4FAC8-F1
#
_entry.id   AF-A0A7C4FAC8-F1
#
_cell.length_a   1.000
_cell.length_b   1.000
_cell.length_c   1.000
_cell.angle_alpha   90.00
_cell.angle_beta   90.00
_cell.angle_gamma   90.00
#
_symmetry.space_group_name_H-M   'P 1'
#
loop_
_entity.id
_entity.type
_entity.pdbx_description
1 polymer ?
#
loop_
_entity_poly.entity_id
_entity_poly.type
_entity_poly.pdbx_seq_one_letter_code
_entity_poly.pdbx_strand_id
1 'polypeptide(L)'
;MKTTGLTVFSILKLTSIVFLSVLPFMQLIVKEGYFAISDHIFPLFPDREVARCISLWDESFLMGRLTTPIPLANLPQYLVYYVLASLLNVEVASRLFFPLIFVIAGFSMYFLSRYLVGGFIPCLVSVIIYIYNPWIINRVLSGHSFLLFAYALTPLMLTLYFKGVDRKSLKPALTSSFLLALIISISYHLAYIIIPIILIYPIFRVRLGRVRDVLSLYGLVALIALFSILLNSYWITTFPMVLNTIGGTNIIVIENLSIESNIVNVLRLHGYFWSGWWNVFKSGLPKLIVDLWWFTSFLPFTLSILAIAFSRGSK
;
A
#
# COMPACT_ATOMS: atom_id res chain seq x y z
N MET A 1 -22.18 2.81 36.61
CA MET A 1 -20.87 3.40 36.21
C MET A 1 -19.87 2.28 35.94
N LYS A 2 -19.68 1.89 34.67
CA LYS A 2 -18.72 0.84 34.23
C LYS A 2 -18.09 1.21 32.87
N THR A 3 -17.92 2.50 32.59
CA THR A 3 -17.54 3.04 31.28
C THR A 3 -16.14 3.63 31.22
N THR A 4 -15.45 3.82 32.36
CA THR A 4 -14.15 4.50 32.42
C THR A 4 -12.94 3.58 32.22
N GLY A 5 -13.05 2.28 32.49
CA GLY A 5 -11.94 1.33 32.26
C GLY A 5 -11.74 0.95 30.78
N LEU A 6 -12.77 1.11 29.95
CA LEU A 6 -12.76 0.72 28.53
C LEU A 6 -12.03 1.75 27.63
N THR A 7 -11.82 2.98 28.11
CA THR A 7 -11.20 4.06 27.33
C THR A 7 -9.69 4.04 27.39
N VAL A 8 -9.09 3.92 28.59
CA VAL A 8 -7.62 3.96 28.76
C VAL A 8 -6.92 2.83 28.03
N PHE A 9 -7.42 1.59 28.18
CA PHE A 9 -6.83 0.43 27.50
C PHE A 9 -6.99 0.51 25.97
N SER A 10 -8.08 1.12 25.49
CA SER A 10 -8.28 1.34 24.05
C SER A 10 -7.36 2.43 23.51
N ILE A 11 -7.12 3.49 24.28
CA ILE A 11 -6.17 4.55 23.93
C ILE A 11 -4.76 3.97 23.83
N LEU A 12 -4.31 3.24 24.86
CA LEU A 12 -2.97 2.61 24.86
C LEU A 12 -2.75 1.71 23.63
N LYS A 13 -3.77 0.94 23.24
CA LYS A 13 -3.73 0.10 22.03
C LYS A 13 -3.52 0.93 20.76
N LEU A 14 -4.29 2.00 20.57
CA LEU A 14 -4.18 2.84 19.37
C LEU A 14 -2.86 3.63 19.37
N THR A 15 -2.43 4.14 20.53
CA THR A 15 -1.14 4.83 20.70
C THR A 15 0.02 3.90 20.38
N SER A 16 -0.06 2.60 20.71
CA SER A 16 0.99 1.64 20.36
C SER A 16 1.19 1.51 18.84
N ILE A 17 0.12 1.57 18.04
CA ILE A 17 0.21 1.54 16.57
C ILE A 17 0.92 2.81 16.08
N VAL A 18 0.51 3.97 16.57
CA VAL A 18 1.15 5.26 16.20
C VAL A 18 2.62 5.26 16.58
N PHE A 19 2.94 4.86 17.81
CA PHE A 19 4.31 4.79 18.30
C PHE A 19 5.16 3.87 17.41
N LEU A 20 4.68 2.67 17.11
CA LEU A 20 5.37 1.74 16.23
C LEU A 20 5.51 2.27 14.81
N SER A 21 4.55 3.01 14.27
CA SER A 21 4.63 3.58 12.92
C SER A 21 5.62 4.76 12.83
N VAL A 22 5.77 5.54 13.90
CA VAL A 22 6.58 6.77 13.93
C VAL A 22 8.03 6.51 14.32
N LEU A 23 8.28 5.51 15.18
CA LEU A 23 9.59 5.22 15.76
C LEU A 23 10.77 5.21 14.74
N PRO A 24 10.67 4.61 13.54
CA PRO A 24 11.77 4.56 12.57
C PRO A 24 12.16 5.93 12.01
N PHE A 25 11.24 6.88 12.09
CA PHE A 25 11.36 8.20 11.47
C PHE A 25 11.62 9.30 12.51
N MET A 26 11.88 8.95 13.77
CA MET A 26 12.11 9.97 14.82
C MET A 26 13.24 10.93 14.47
N GLN A 27 14.33 10.44 13.88
CA GLN A 27 15.42 11.31 13.41
C GLN A 27 14.98 12.21 12.26
N LEU A 28 14.13 11.70 11.37
CA LEU A 28 13.60 12.48 10.25
C LEU A 28 12.70 13.61 10.74
N ILE A 29 11.85 13.35 11.74
CA ILE A 29 10.92 14.32 12.29
C ILE A 29 11.65 15.45 13.02
N VAL A 30 12.71 15.13 13.76
CA VAL A 30 13.42 16.11 14.60
C VAL A 30 14.42 16.94 13.80
N LYS A 31 15.09 16.36 12.78
CA LYS A 31 16.09 17.08 11.98
C LYS A 31 15.44 18.13 11.09
N GLU A 32 16.09 19.29 10.99
CA GLU A 32 15.72 20.35 10.05
C GLU A 32 16.05 19.98 8.60
N GLY A 33 15.34 20.60 7.67
CA GLY A 33 15.55 20.46 6.23
C GLY A 33 14.55 19.55 5.54
N TYR A 34 14.72 19.41 4.23
CA TYR A 34 13.83 18.66 3.37
C TYR A 34 14.19 17.18 3.33
N PHE A 35 13.17 16.33 3.39
CA PHE A 35 13.36 14.91 3.17
C PHE A 35 13.44 14.61 1.67
N ALA A 36 14.55 13.99 1.27
CA ALA A 36 14.72 13.43 -0.07
C ALA A 36 15.46 12.08 0.04
N ILE A 37 15.00 11.08 -0.70
CA ILE A 37 15.65 9.76 -0.76
C ILE A 37 15.38 9.11 -2.11
N SER A 38 16.46 8.78 -2.85
CA SER A 38 16.39 8.14 -4.17
C SER A 38 15.34 8.80 -5.08
N ASP A 39 14.27 8.08 -5.42
CA ASP A 39 13.23 8.54 -6.35
C ASP A 39 12.16 9.42 -5.67
N HIS A 40 12.24 9.58 -4.35
CA HIS A 40 11.32 10.42 -3.59
C HIS A 40 11.90 11.82 -3.40
N ILE A 41 11.19 12.79 -3.98
CA ILE A 41 11.35 14.21 -3.68
C ILE A 41 9.95 14.76 -3.40
N PHE A 42 9.71 15.25 -2.18
CA PHE A 42 8.48 15.97 -1.88
C PHE A 42 8.49 17.28 -2.68
N PRO A 43 7.42 17.61 -3.43
CA PRO A 43 7.45 18.77 -4.32
C PRO A 43 7.56 20.07 -3.52
N LEU A 44 8.50 20.93 -3.92
CA LEU A 44 8.69 22.25 -3.31
C LEU A 44 7.50 23.18 -3.57
N PHE A 45 6.84 23.00 -4.73
CA PHE A 45 5.66 23.75 -5.15
C PHE A 45 4.52 22.77 -5.52
N PRO A 46 3.84 22.17 -4.52
CA PRO A 46 2.81 21.16 -4.77
C PRO A 46 1.63 21.67 -5.61
N ASP A 47 1.32 22.96 -5.52
CA ASP A 47 0.31 23.66 -6.33
C ASP A 47 0.66 23.60 -7.82
N ARG A 48 1.93 23.80 -8.18
CA ARG A 48 2.41 23.65 -9.56
C ARG A 48 2.31 22.22 -10.03
N GLU A 49 2.63 21.23 -9.19
CA GLU A 49 2.47 19.82 -9.56
C GLU A 49 1.00 19.43 -9.82
N VAL A 50 0.07 19.96 -9.03
CA VAL A 50 -1.37 19.80 -9.29
C VAL A 50 -1.75 20.45 -10.62
N ALA A 51 -1.30 21.68 -10.88
CA ALA A 51 -1.56 22.39 -12.13
C ALA A 51 -1.00 21.64 -13.36
N ARG A 52 0.20 21.05 -13.24
CA ARG A 52 0.80 20.20 -14.28
C ARG A 52 -0.05 18.98 -14.61
N CYS A 53 -0.61 18.33 -13.59
CA CYS A 53 -1.41 17.13 -13.78
C CYS A 53 -2.71 17.40 -14.55
N ILE A 54 -3.30 18.59 -14.39
CA ILE A 54 -4.55 18.97 -15.06
C ILE A 54 -4.34 19.73 -16.37
N SER A 55 -3.12 20.22 -16.63
CA SER A 55 -2.76 20.87 -17.90
C SER A 55 -2.64 19.84 -19.01
N LEU A 56 -3.03 20.20 -20.24
CA LEU A 56 -2.77 19.38 -21.43
C LEU A 56 -1.27 19.34 -21.79
N TRP A 57 -0.54 20.40 -21.41
CA TRP A 57 0.89 20.56 -21.68
C TRP A 57 1.66 20.72 -20.37
N ASP A 58 2.63 19.83 -20.14
CA ASP A 58 3.55 19.84 -19.00
C ASP A 58 4.85 20.54 -19.42
N GLU A 59 4.94 21.84 -19.18
CA GLU A 59 6.09 22.68 -19.55
C GLU A 59 7.37 22.36 -18.79
N SER A 60 7.24 21.73 -17.61
CA SER A 60 8.36 21.52 -16.69
C SER A 60 9.10 20.20 -16.90
N PHE A 61 8.66 19.38 -17.87
CA PHE A 61 9.38 18.18 -18.27
C PHE A 61 10.25 18.44 -19.49
N LEU A 62 11.57 18.56 -19.30
CA LEU A 62 12.57 18.82 -20.34
C LEU A 62 12.25 20.08 -21.17
N MET A 63 11.75 19.91 -22.40
CA MET A 63 11.35 20.99 -23.32
C MET A 63 9.82 21.12 -23.45
N GLY A 64 9.10 20.52 -22.50
CA GLY A 64 7.65 20.37 -22.54
C GLY A 64 7.22 19.05 -23.16
N ARG A 65 6.09 18.52 -22.70
CA ARG A 65 5.43 17.36 -23.29
C ARG A 65 3.91 17.49 -23.17
N LEU A 66 3.19 16.73 -23.99
CA LEU A 66 1.79 16.45 -23.71
C LEU A 66 1.68 15.67 -22.40
N THR A 67 0.78 16.09 -21.52
CA THR A 67 0.51 15.40 -20.27
C THR A 67 0.02 14.00 -20.59
N THR A 68 0.82 13.00 -20.25
CA THR A 68 0.48 11.60 -20.47
C THR A 68 -0.54 11.13 -19.43
N PRO A 69 -1.14 9.93 -19.57
CA PRO A 69 -2.08 9.41 -18.57
C PRO A 69 -1.46 9.28 -17.17
N ILE A 70 -0.13 9.16 -17.07
CA ILE A 70 0.58 8.88 -15.82
C ILE A 70 0.55 10.08 -14.86
N PRO A 71 0.98 11.32 -15.24
CA PRO A 71 0.80 12.49 -14.39
C PRO A 71 -0.66 12.68 -13.93
N LEU A 72 -1.63 12.51 -14.84
CA LEU A 72 -3.03 12.68 -14.50
C LEU A 72 -3.50 11.58 -13.52
N ALA A 73 -3.09 10.33 -13.68
CA ALA A 73 -3.34 9.25 -12.72
C ALA A 73 -2.77 9.58 -11.33
N ASN A 74 -1.62 10.26 -11.26
CA ASN A 74 -0.98 10.66 -10.00
C ASN A 74 -1.62 11.89 -9.34
N LEU A 75 -2.62 12.53 -9.94
CA LEU A 75 -3.30 13.71 -9.39
C LEU A 75 -3.72 13.54 -7.92
N PRO A 76 -4.34 12.42 -7.48
CA PRO A 76 -4.73 12.28 -6.07
C PRO A 76 -3.54 12.34 -5.10
N GLN A 77 -2.36 11.87 -5.50
CA GLN A 77 -1.16 11.95 -4.68
C GLN A 77 -0.65 13.39 -4.57
N TYR A 78 -0.60 14.13 -5.69
CA TYR A 78 -0.19 15.53 -5.65
C TYR A 78 -1.17 16.41 -4.89
N LEU A 79 -2.46 16.08 -4.91
CA LEU A 79 -3.45 16.72 -4.04
C LEU A 79 -3.16 16.46 -2.56
N VAL A 80 -2.74 15.25 -2.18
CA VAL A 80 -2.30 14.96 -0.81
C VAL A 80 -1.09 15.81 -0.43
N TYR A 81 -0.09 15.95 -1.31
CA TYR A 81 1.06 16.83 -1.06
C TYR A 81 0.64 18.28 -0.87
N TYR A 82 -0.23 18.79 -1.74
CA TYR A 82 -0.77 20.14 -1.64
C TYR A 82 -1.52 20.38 -0.33
N VAL A 83 -2.39 19.46 0.08
CA VAL A 83 -3.13 19.57 1.34
C VAL A 83 -2.17 19.53 2.54
N LEU A 84 -1.19 18.62 2.55
CA LEU A 84 -0.24 18.55 3.66
C LEU A 84 0.63 19.81 3.76
N ALA A 85 1.15 20.30 2.62
CA ALA A 85 1.99 21.49 2.57
C ALA A 85 1.23 22.77 2.95
N SER A 86 -0.04 22.89 2.56
CA SER A 86 -0.88 24.03 2.95
C SER A 86 -1.20 24.05 4.44
N LEU A 87 -1.27 22.88 5.09
CA LEU A 87 -1.54 22.78 6.53
C LEU A 87 -0.30 22.93 7.41
N LEU A 88 0.87 22.44 6.96
CA LEU A 88 2.04 22.26 7.83
C LEU A 88 3.30 23.00 7.37
N ASN A 89 3.26 23.70 6.22
CA ASN A 89 4.42 24.09 5.40
C ASN A 89 5.10 22.89 4.70
N VAL A 90 5.83 23.18 3.62
CA VAL A 90 6.41 22.15 2.74
C VAL A 90 7.48 21.31 3.45
N GLU A 91 8.31 21.94 4.27
CA GLU A 91 9.42 21.25 4.95
C GLU A 91 8.89 20.23 5.95
N VAL A 92 7.97 20.63 6.83
CA VAL A 92 7.35 19.74 7.83
C VAL A 92 6.51 18.67 7.14
N ALA A 93 5.75 19.03 6.09
CA ALA A 93 5.00 18.07 5.30
C ALA A 93 5.90 16.98 4.69
N SER A 94 7.07 17.36 4.15
CA SER A 94 8.04 16.41 3.59
C SER A 94 8.55 15.40 4.62
N ARG A 95 8.84 15.87 5.85
CA ARG A 95 9.34 15.03 6.95
C ARG A 95 8.28 14.11 7.54
N LEU A 96 7.01 14.55 7.54
CA LEU A 96 5.89 13.77 8.08
C LEU A 96 5.26 12.81 7.09
N PHE A 97 5.55 12.90 5.79
CA PHE A 97 4.88 12.11 4.77
C PHE A 97 5.04 10.58 4.97
N PHE A 98 6.26 10.09 5.17
CA PHE A 98 6.51 8.66 5.44
C PHE A 98 5.93 8.17 6.77
N PRO A 99 6.12 8.89 7.90
CA PRO A 99 5.43 8.57 9.16
C PRO A 99 3.90 8.43 8.97
N LEU A 100 3.27 9.35 8.23
CA LEU A 100 1.83 9.31 7.97
C LEU A 100 1.45 8.07 7.15
N ILE A 101 2.21 7.72 6.11
CA ILE A 101 1.98 6.47 5.36
C ILE A 101 2.03 5.25 6.29
N PHE A 102 3.02 5.19 7.20
CA PHE A 102 3.16 4.06 8.14
C PHE A 102 2.04 4.01 9.17
N VAL A 103 1.54 5.17 9.62
CA VAL A 103 0.38 5.25 10.52
C VAL A 103 -0.88 4.74 9.79
N ILE A 104 -1.09 5.18 8.54
CA ILE A 104 -2.22 4.73 7.70
C ILE A 104 -2.13 3.23 7.45
N ALA A 105 -0.94 2.70 7.12
CA ALA A 105 -0.71 1.28 6.90
C ALA A 105 -1.00 0.46 8.18
N GLY A 106 -0.49 0.93 9.32
CA GLY A 106 -0.70 0.29 10.61
C GLY A 106 -2.19 0.22 11.00
N PHE A 107 -2.91 1.33 10.92
CA PHE A 107 -4.35 1.32 11.22
C PHE A 107 -5.15 0.50 10.21
N SER A 108 -4.84 0.60 8.92
CA SER A 108 -5.51 -0.19 7.89
C SER A 108 -5.35 -1.68 8.13
N MET A 109 -4.12 -2.14 8.40
CA MET A 109 -3.86 -3.55 8.69
C MET A 109 -4.48 -3.99 10.01
N TYR A 110 -4.48 -3.12 11.04
CA TYR A 110 -5.17 -3.40 12.30
C TYR A 110 -6.67 -3.67 12.07
N PHE A 111 -7.35 -2.82 11.29
CA PHE A 111 -8.77 -3.03 11.00
C PHE A 111 -9.04 -4.31 10.20
N LEU A 112 -8.18 -4.65 9.25
CA LEU A 112 -8.27 -5.90 8.51
C LEU A 112 -8.08 -7.12 9.42
N SER A 113 -7.02 -7.11 10.22
CA SER A 113 -6.72 -8.20 11.16
C SER A 113 -7.81 -8.34 12.22
N ARG A 114 -8.37 -7.22 12.70
CA ARG A 114 -9.47 -7.22 13.67
C ARG A 114 -10.75 -7.81 13.07
N TYR A 115 -10.97 -7.60 11.77
CA TYR A 115 -12.09 -8.18 11.04
C TYR A 115 -11.93 -9.69 10.82
N LEU A 116 -10.72 -10.16 10.49
CA LEU A 116 -10.47 -11.56 10.12
C LEU A 116 -10.22 -12.48 11.33
N VAL A 117 -9.39 -12.06 12.28
CA VAL A 117 -8.87 -12.90 13.36
C VAL A 117 -9.40 -12.44 14.73
N GLY A 118 -9.55 -11.12 14.91
CA GLY A 118 -9.82 -10.56 16.23
C GLY A 118 -8.59 -10.55 17.14
N GLY A 119 -8.81 -10.51 18.45
CA GLY A 119 -7.75 -10.23 19.45
C GLY A 119 -7.10 -8.85 19.29
N PHE A 120 -6.26 -8.43 20.25
CA PHE A 120 -5.40 -7.26 20.08
C PHE A 120 -3.99 -7.67 19.68
N ILE A 121 -3.40 -8.63 20.40
CA ILE A 121 -2.04 -9.12 20.15
C ILE A 121 -1.87 -9.65 18.71
N PRO A 122 -2.76 -10.50 18.16
CA PRO A 122 -2.63 -10.93 16.76
C PRO A 122 -2.69 -9.75 15.78
N CYS A 123 -3.55 -8.76 16.05
CA CYS A 123 -3.62 -7.56 15.22
C CYS A 123 -2.34 -6.74 15.29
N LEU A 124 -1.74 -6.59 16.48
CA LEU A 124 -0.48 -5.87 16.64
C LEU A 124 0.68 -6.58 15.91
N VAL A 125 0.74 -7.91 15.99
CA VAL A 125 1.71 -8.72 15.24
C VAL A 125 1.54 -8.53 13.73
N SER A 126 0.29 -8.58 13.24
CA SER A 126 -0.02 -8.29 11.83
C SER A 126 0.43 -6.89 11.41
N VAL A 127 0.22 -5.87 12.25
CA VAL A 127 0.67 -4.50 11.98
C VAL A 127 2.19 -4.44 11.85
N ILE A 128 2.92 -5.00 12.82
CA ILE A 128 4.39 -5.00 12.82
C ILE A 128 4.91 -5.67 11.55
N ILE A 129 4.43 -6.87 11.22
CA ILE A 129 4.85 -7.59 10.02
C ILE A 129 4.51 -6.78 8.75
N TYR A 130 3.35 -6.14 8.71
CA TYR A 130 2.90 -5.40 7.53
C TYR A 130 3.71 -4.13 7.26
N ILE A 131 4.11 -3.38 8.29
CA ILE A 131 4.87 -2.14 8.13
C ILE A 131 6.39 -2.34 8.13
N TYR A 132 6.89 -3.46 8.66
CA TYR A 132 8.33 -3.75 8.78
C TYR A 132 8.83 -4.92 7.93
N ASN A 133 8.04 -5.44 6.99
CA ASN A 133 8.55 -6.50 6.11
C ASN A 133 9.65 -5.97 5.16
N PRO A 134 10.51 -6.86 4.64
CA PRO A 134 11.63 -6.46 3.80
C PRO A 134 11.24 -5.69 2.52
N TRP A 135 10.09 -6.02 1.93
CA TRP A 135 9.60 -5.34 0.75
C TRP A 135 9.32 -3.86 1.05
N ILE A 136 8.72 -3.55 2.20
CA ILE A 136 8.46 -2.16 2.61
C ILE A 136 9.75 -1.40 2.81
N ILE A 137 10.73 -1.96 3.52
CA ILE A 137 12.03 -1.29 3.73
C ILE A 137 12.69 -1.01 2.38
N ASN A 138 12.68 -1.97 1.47
CA ASN A 138 13.22 -1.79 0.13
C ASN A 138 12.55 -0.62 -0.62
N ARG A 139 11.23 -0.48 -0.52
CA ARG A 139 10.49 0.62 -1.17
C ARG A 139 10.73 1.98 -0.51
N VAL A 140 10.93 2.01 0.81
CA VAL A 140 11.32 3.23 1.53
C VAL A 140 12.69 3.72 1.03
N LEU A 141 13.68 2.82 1.00
CA LEU A 141 15.03 3.15 0.55
C LEU A 141 15.07 3.56 -0.93
N SER A 142 14.23 2.94 -1.76
CA SER A 142 14.11 3.30 -3.18
C SER A 142 13.31 4.57 -3.43
N GLY A 143 12.69 5.19 -2.40
CA GLY A 143 11.86 6.38 -2.57
C GLY A 143 10.53 6.13 -3.29
N HIS A 144 10.02 4.88 -3.32
CA HIS A 144 8.76 4.54 -4.00
C HIS A 144 7.55 4.85 -3.12
N SER A 145 7.42 6.12 -2.73
CA SER A 145 6.43 6.59 -1.76
C SER A 145 4.98 6.44 -2.26
N PHE A 146 4.76 6.56 -3.58
CA PHE A 146 3.45 6.36 -4.21
C PHE A 146 2.94 4.92 -4.00
N LEU A 147 3.82 3.95 -4.27
CA LEU A 147 3.54 2.53 -4.10
C LEU A 147 3.26 2.21 -2.62
N LEU A 148 4.05 2.79 -1.70
CA LEU A 148 3.86 2.65 -0.26
C LEU A 148 2.54 3.25 0.22
N PHE A 149 2.13 4.41 -0.32
CA PHE A 149 0.88 5.05 0.06
C PHE A 149 -0.33 4.24 -0.42
N ALA A 150 -0.31 3.77 -1.67
CA ALA A 150 -1.34 2.87 -2.19
C ALA A 150 -1.37 1.52 -1.45
N TYR A 151 -0.20 0.99 -1.07
CA TYR A 151 -0.08 -0.20 -0.24
C TYR A 151 -0.73 0.02 1.12
N ALA A 152 -0.44 1.14 1.80
CA ALA A 152 -1.00 1.48 3.11
C ALA A 152 -2.54 1.48 3.15
N LEU A 153 -3.21 1.86 2.04
CA LEU A 153 -4.67 1.88 1.93
C LEU A 153 -5.28 0.49 1.63
N THR A 154 -4.48 -0.44 1.12
CA THR A 154 -4.95 -1.74 0.62
C THR A 154 -5.68 -2.56 1.69
N PRO A 155 -5.21 -2.69 2.95
CA PRO A 155 -5.91 -3.50 3.94
C PRO A 155 -7.26 -2.90 4.35
N LEU A 156 -7.39 -1.57 4.38
CA LEU A 156 -8.64 -0.90 4.68
C LEU A 156 -9.65 -1.11 3.56
N MET A 157 -9.20 -0.98 2.30
CA MET A 157 -10.00 -1.31 1.13
C MET A 157 -10.50 -2.76 1.21
N LEU A 158 -9.62 -3.74 1.46
CA LEU A 158 -10.01 -5.15 1.61
C LEU A 158 -10.99 -5.38 2.77
N THR A 159 -10.81 -4.67 3.89
CA THR A 159 -11.73 -4.76 5.03
C THR A 159 -13.15 -4.34 4.64
N LEU A 160 -13.28 -3.24 3.90
CA LEU A 160 -14.56 -2.72 3.43
C LEU A 160 -15.16 -3.61 2.34
N TYR A 161 -14.32 -4.10 1.42
CA TYR A 161 -14.71 -5.09 0.42
C TYR A 161 -15.31 -6.33 1.09
N PHE A 162 -14.60 -6.96 2.03
CA PHE A 162 -15.08 -8.15 2.74
C PHE A 162 -16.37 -7.85 3.51
N LYS A 163 -16.46 -6.71 4.21
CA LYS A 163 -17.71 -6.30 4.88
C LYS A 163 -18.87 -6.14 3.89
N GLY A 164 -18.63 -5.57 2.72
CA GLY A 164 -19.62 -5.39 1.67
C GLY A 164 -20.15 -6.72 1.14
N VAL A 165 -19.24 -7.63 0.75
CA VAL A 165 -19.59 -8.97 0.26
C VAL A 165 -20.30 -9.78 1.34
N ASP A 166 -19.77 -9.78 2.57
CA ASP A 166 -20.27 -10.62 3.65
C ASP A 166 -21.65 -10.21 4.14
N ARG A 167 -21.91 -8.90 4.19
CA ARG A 167 -23.18 -8.33 4.66
C ARG A 167 -24.12 -7.97 3.52
N LYS A 168 -23.73 -8.24 2.26
CA LYS A 168 -24.43 -7.77 1.05
C LYS A 168 -24.80 -6.29 1.13
N SER A 169 -23.88 -5.48 1.65
CA SER A 169 -24.13 -4.08 1.98
C SER A 169 -23.46 -3.15 0.98
N LEU A 170 -24.26 -2.27 0.38
CA LEU A 170 -23.82 -1.34 -0.65
C LEU A 170 -22.85 -0.28 -0.14
N LYS A 171 -23.10 0.30 1.05
CA LYS A 171 -22.27 1.37 1.61
C LYS A 171 -20.78 0.99 1.72
N PRO A 172 -20.39 -0.09 2.42
CA PRO A 172 -18.98 -0.50 2.49
C PRO A 172 -18.42 -0.94 1.13
N ALA A 173 -19.24 -1.50 0.24
CA ALA A 173 -18.82 -1.82 -1.12
C ALA A 173 -18.45 -0.56 -1.93
N LEU A 174 -19.27 0.49 -1.87
CA LEU A 174 -19.00 1.77 -2.54
C LEU A 174 -17.80 2.51 -1.92
N THR A 175 -17.64 2.45 -0.59
CA THR A 175 -16.43 3.00 0.03
C THR A 175 -15.19 2.21 -0.39
N SER A 176 -15.31 0.88 -0.54
CA SER A 176 -14.23 0.04 -1.04
C SER A 176 -13.89 0.35 -2.50
N SER A 177 -14.86 0.62 -3.37
CA SER A 177 -14.60 0.97 -4.77
C SER A 177 -13.93 2.34 -4.89
N PHE A 178 -14.30 3.30 -4.03
CA PHE A 178 -13.57 4.56 -3.95
C PHE A 178 -12.10 4.37 -3.55
N LEU A 179 -11.83 3.56 -2.51
CA LEU A 179 -10.44 3.28 -2.12
C LEU A 179 -9.69 2.48 -3.18
N LEU A 180 -10.34 1.52 -3.84
CA LEU A 180 -9.75 0.78 -4.96
C LEU A 180 -9.40 1.74 -6.10
N ALA A 181 -10.30 2.66 -6.42
CA ALA A 181 -10.05 3.67 -7.43
C ALA A 181 -8.82 4.52 -7.10
N LEU A 182 -8.74 4.99 -5.85
CA LEU A 182 -7.61 5.77 -5.35
C LEU A 182 -6.29 4.99 -5.40
N ILE A 183 -6.30 3.72 -4.99
CA ILE A 183 -5.13 2.83 -5.04
C ILE A 183 -4.63 2.65 -6.46
N ILE A 184 -5.53 2.37 -7.42
CA ILE A 184 -5.17 2.17 -8.83
C ILE A 184 -4.61 3.47 -9.43
N SER A 185 -5.21 4.61 -9.09
CA SER A 185 -4.76 5.93 -9.54
C SER A 185 -3.34 6.24 -9.06
N ILE A 186 -3.06 6.03 -7.76
CA ILE A 186 -1.73 6.28 -7.17
C ILE A 186 -0.71 5.24 -7.67
N SER A 187 -1.12 3.99 -7.85
CA SER A 187 -0.23 2.90 -8.24
C SER A 187 -1.00 1.74 -8.88
N TYR A 188 -1.11 1.78 -10.22
CA TYR A 188 -1.72 0.71 -11.00
C TYR A 188 -1.05 -0.66 -10.79
N HIS A 189 0.22 -0.72 -10.40
CA HIS A 189 0.93 -1.99 -10.12
C HIS A 189 0.26 -2.82 -9.00
N LEU A 190 -0.37 -2.17 -8.01
CA LEU A 190 -1.06 -2.91 -6.94
C LEU A 190 -2.37 -3.54 -7.41
N ALA A 191 -2.94 -3.06 -8.53
CA ALA A 191 -4.14 -3.66 -9.11
C ALA A 191 -3.92 -5.13 -9.44
N TYR A 192 -2.73 -5.50 -9.94
CA TYR A 192 -2.38 -6.89 -10.28
C TYR A 192 -2.43 -7.84 -9.07
N ILE A 193 -2.22 -7.32 -7.86
CA ILE A 193 -2.27 -8.11 -6.62
C ILE A 193 -3.68 -8.12 -6.05
N ILE A 194 -4.38 -6.99 -6.11
CA ILE A 194 -5.69 -6.81 -5.48
C ILE A 194 -6.81 -7.48 -6.28
N ILE A 195 -6.78 -7.39 -7.61
CA ILE A 195 -7.84 -7.92 -8.48
C ILE A 195 -8.03 -9.44 -8.26
N PRO A 196 -6.98 -10.28 -8.25
CA PRO A 196 -7.13 -11.70 -7.94
C PRO A 196 -7.80 -11.96 -6.59
N ILE A 197 -7.47 -11.19 -5.55
CA ILE A 197 -8.08 -11.34 -4.22
C ILE A 197 -9.58 -11.04 -4.27
N ILE A 198 -9.98 -9.96 -4.96
CA ILE A 198 -11.38 -9.57 -5.16
C ILE A 198 -12.15 -10.63 -5.96
N LEU A 199 -11.51 -11.25 -6.96
CA LEU A 199 -12.16 -12.26 -7.79
C LEU A 199 -12.29 -13.62 -7.10
N ILE A 200 -11.31 -14.00 -6.26
CA ILE A 200 -11.27 -15.30 -5.58
C ILE A 200 -12.15 -15.32 -4.32
N TYR A 201 -12.28 -14.20 -3.61
CA TYR A 201 -12.99 -14.17 -2.33
C TYR A 201 -14.45 -14.66 -2.38
N PRO A 202 -15.29 -14.30 -3.37
CA PRO A 202 -16.66 -14.83 -3.48
C PRO A 202 -16.70 -16.36 -3.60
N ILE A 203 -15.76 -16.96 -4.33
CA ILE A 203 -15.65 -18.43 -4.50
C ILE A 203 -15.37 -19.06 -3.14
N PHE A 204 -14.41 -18.50 -2.40
CA PHE A 204 -14.06 -18.98 -1.07
C PHE A 204 -15.25 -18.95 -0.11
N ARG A 205 -16.07 -17.90 -0.17
CA ARG A 205 -17.28 -17.76 0.66
C ARG A 205 -18.33 -18.83 0.40
N VAL A 206 -18.53 -19.20 -0.86
CA VAL A 206 -19.46 -20.27 -1.24
C VAL A 206 -18.91 -21.64 -0.83
N ARG A 207 -17.61 -21.89 -1.03
CA ARG A 207 -16.96 -23.14 -0.60
C ARG A 207 -17.01 -23.37 0.91
N LEU A 208 -16.99 -22.31 1.71
CA LEU A 208 -17.19 -22.38 3.15
C LEU A 208 -18.66 -22.55 3.59
N GLY A 209 -19.60 -22.70 2.65
CA GLY A 209 -21.03 -22.87 2.95
C GLY A 209 -21.70 -21.62 3.53
N ARG A 210 -21.02 -20.46 3.49
CA ARG A 210 -21.53 -19.21 4.09
C ARG A 210 -22.56 -18.50 3.23
N VAL A 211 -22.56 -18.78 1.92
CA VAL A 211 -23.49 -18.22 0.93
C VAL A 211 -23.80 -19.30 -0.09
N ARG A 212 -25.06 -19.41 -0.52
CA ARG A 212 -25.50 -20.42 -1.51
C ARG A 212 -25.27 -19.99 -2.95
N ASP A 213 -25.38 -18.69 -3.23
CA ASP A 213 -25.33 -18.15 -4.59
C ASP A 213 -24.11 -17.23 -4.80
N VAL A 214 -23.16 -17.72 -5.61
CA VAL A 214 -21.94 -16.98 -5.99
C VAL A 214 -22.25 -15.80 -6.91
N LEU A 215 -23.28 -15.90 -7.75
CA LEU A 215 -23.61 -14.88 -8.75
C LEU A 215 -24.09 -13.59 -8.07
N SER A 216 -24.89 -13.72 -7.00
CA SER A 216 -25.28 -12.56 -6.19
C SER A 216 -24.09 -11.80 -5.59
N LEU A 217 -22.98 -12.48 -5.28
CA LEU A 217 -21.76 -11.84 -4.77
C LEU A 217 -20.96 -11.18 -5.90
N TYR A 218 -20.89 -11.83 -7.07
CA TYR A 218 -20.24 -11.25 -8.24
C TYR A 218 -20.97 -10.01 -8.79
N GLY A 219 -22.28 -9.88 -8.59
CA GLY A 219 -22.99 -8.62 -8.87
C GLY A 219 -22.42 -7.45 -8.08
N LEU A 220 -22.08 -7.66 -6.81
CA LEU A 220 -21.44 -6.62 -5.98
C LEU A 220 -19.99 -6.35 -6.41
N VAL A 221 -19.24 -7.40 -6.78
CA VAL A 221 -17.87 -7.26 -7.33
C VAL A 221 -17.89 -6.45 -8.63
N ALA A 222 -18.82 -6.74 -9.53
CA ALA A 222 -18.99 -6.02 -10.77
C ALA A 222 -19.33 -4.55 -10.52
N LEU A 223 -20.18 -4.25 -9.53
CA LEU A 223 -20.48 -2.88 -9.13
C LEU A 223 -19.24 -2.14 -8.59
N ILE A 224 -18.43 -2.82 -7.77
CA ILE A 224 -17.17 -2.26 -7.24
C ILE A 224 -16.22 -1.95 -8.39
N ALA A 225 -16.05 -2.89 -9.33
CA ALA A 225 -15.19 -2.72 -10.49
C ALA A 225 -15.68 -1.56 -11.37
N LEU A 226 -16.98 -1.53 -11.71
CA LEU A 226 -17.59 -0.48 -12.52
C LEU A 226 -17.39 0.89 -11.90
N PHE A 227 -17.71 1.06 -10.61
CA PHE A 227 -17.54 2.35 -9.95
C PHE A 227 -16.06 2.77 -9.87
N SER A 228 -15.15 1.81 -9.67
CA SER A 228 -13.71 2.09 -9.67
C SER A 228 -13.21 2.55 -11.03
N ILE A 229 -13.70 1.93 -12.12
CA ILE A 229 -13.38 2.32 -13.50
C ILE A 229 -13.94 3.71 -13.79
N LEU A 230 -15.19 3.98 -13.42
CA LEU A 230 -15.81 5.30 -13.61
C LEU A 230 -15.03 6.41 -12.88
N LEU A 231 -14.62 6.17 -11.63
CA LEU A 231 -13.79 7.12 -10.89
C LEU A 231 -12.39 7.33 -11.48
N ASN A 232 -11.84 6.35 -12.20
CA ASN A 232 -10.54 6.47 -12.89
C ASN A 232 -10.67 6.87 -14.36
N SER A 233 -11.89 7.04 -14.89
CA SER A 233 -12.12 7.35 -16.31
C SER A 233 -11.41 8.61 -16.77
N TYR A 234 -11.21 9.59 -15.87
CA TYR A 234 -10.56 10.86 -16.18
C TYR A 234 -9.13 10.70 -16.73
N TRP A 235 -8.38 9.68 -16.29
CA TRP A 235 -7.04 9.38 -16.82
C TRP A 235 -7.00 8.12 -17.68
N ILE A 236 -7.91 7.17 -17.48
CA ILE A 236 -7.97 5.97 -18.33
C ILE A 236 -8.31 6.36 -19.78
N THR A 237 -9.18 7.35 -19.98
CA THR A 237 -9.61 7.78 -21.32
C THR A 237 -8.49 8.42 -22.15
N THR A 238 -7.37 8.83 -21.52
CA THR A 238 -6.22 9.41 -22.24
C THR A 238 -5.21 8.37 -22.72
N PHE A 239 -5.34 7.09 -22.33
CA PHE A 239 -4.45 6.01 -22.81
C PHE A 239 -4.32 5.88 -24.32
N PRO A 240 -5.40 6.01 -25.13
CA PRO A 240 -5.28 5.93 -26.59
C PRO A 240 -4.27 6.93 -27.17
N MET A 241 -4.06 8.08 -26.52
CA MET A 241 -3.11 9.11 -26.96
C MET A 241 -1.64 8.66 -26.85
N VAL A 242 -1.34 7.71 -25.98
CA VAL A 242 0.02 7.18 -25.75
C VAL A 242 0.25 5.78 -26.32
N LEU A 243 -0.75 5.15 -26.94
CA LEU A 243 -0.56 3.83 -27.57
C LEU A 243 0.54 3.85 -28.64
N ASN A 244 0.68 4.97 -29.35
CA ASN A 244 1.70 5.18 -30.38
C ASN A 244 3.11 5.43 -29.81
N THR A 245 3.25 5.64 -28.50
CA THR A 245 4.55 5.84 -27.83
C THR A 245 5.00 4.62 -27.03
N ILE A 246 4.24 3.51 -27.07
CA ILE A 246 4.63 2.25 -26.44
C ILE A 246 5.77 1.61 -27.24
N GLY A 247 6.98 1.72 -26.71
CA GLY A 247 8.15 0.99 -27.18
C GLY A 247 8.36 -0.32 -26.42
N GLY A 248 9.01 -1.29 -27.07
CA GLY A 248 9.50 -2.48 -26.37
C GLY A 248 10.60 -2.12 -25.37
N THR A 249 10.69 -2.86 -24.26
CA THR A 249 11.84 -2.81 -23.37
C THR A 249 12.90 -3.81 -23.82
N ASN A 250 14.17 -3.54 -23.52
CA ASN A 250 15.26 -4.44 -23.88
C ASN A 250 15.19 -5.73 -23.03
N ILE A 251 15.35 -6.89 -23.68
CA ILE A 251 15.32 -8.20 -23.00
C ILE A 251 16.34 -8.30 -21.87
N ILE A 252 17.52 -7.68 -22.02
CA ILE A 252 18.57 -7.67 -20.99
C ILE A 252 18.07 -6.98 -19.71
N VAL A 253 17.25 -5.94 -19.85
CA VAL A 253 16.64 -5.25 -18.70
C VAL A 253 15.64 -6.18 -18.01
N ILE A 254 14.84 -6.93 -18.76
CA ILE A 254 13.90 -7.93 -18.21
C ILE A 254 14.67 -9.03 -17.49
N GLU A 255 15.74 -9.56 -18.10
CA GLU A 255 16.57 -10.63 -17.52
C GLU A 255 17.16 -10.17 -16.20
N ASN A 256 17.79 -8.98 -16.17
CA ASN A 256 18.38 -8.43 -14.95
C ASN A 256 17.36 -8.24 -13.81
N LEU A 257 16.12 -7.84 -14.12
CA LEU A 257 15.05 -7.71 -13.12
C LEU A 257 14.50 -9.07 -12.66
N SER A 258 14.56 -10.10 -13.52
CA SER A 258 13.98 -11.42 -13.24
C SER A 258 14.89 -12.33 -12.41
N ILE A 259 16.21 -12.14 -12.46
CA ILE A 259 17.18 -12.92 -11.64
C ILE A 259 16.83 -12.89 -10.15
N GLU A 260 16.39 -11.73 -9.65
CA GLU A 260 16.02 -11.55 -8.25
C GLU A 260 14.57 -11.98 -7.93
N SER A 261 13.78 -12.34 -8.94
CA SER A 261 12.37 -12.74 -8.80
C SER A 261 12.20 -14.24 -8.56
N ASN A 262 13.14 -14.88 -7.87
CA ASN A 262 13.08 -16.30 -7.53
C ASN A 262 12.12 -16.58 -6.35
N ILE A 263 11.67 -17.83 -6.22
CA ILE A 263 10.69 -18.23 -5.20
C ILE A 263 11.16 -17.94 -3.77
N VAL A 264 12.46 -18.08 -3.48
CA VAL A 264 13.00 -17.82 -2.14
C VAL A 264 12.83 -16.34 -1.79
N ASN A 265 13.16 -15.44 -2.71
CA ASN A 265 12.97 -14.01 -2.50
C ASN A 265 11.48 -13.65 -2.35
N VAL A 266 10.59 -14.25 -3.16
CA VAL A 266 9.14 -14.05 -3.03
C VAL A 266 8.62 -14.46 -1.66
N LEU A 267 9.00 -15.66 -1.17
CA LEU A 267 8.55 -16.17 0.14
C LEU A 267 9.06 -15.32 1.31
N ARG A 268 10.19 -14.64 1.13
CA ARG A 268 10.81 -13.75 2.11
C ARG A 268 10.33 -12.31 2.01
N LEU A 269 9.49 -12.00 1.04
CA LEU A 269 9.12 -10.64 0.66
C LEU A 269 10.35 -9.78 0.33
N HIS A 270 11.40 -10.40 -0.20
CA HIS A 270 12.52 -9.69 -0.77
C HIS A 270 12.12 -9.27 -2.19
N GLY A 271 11.99 -7.97 -2.41
CA GLY A 271 11.70 -7.43 -3.73
C GLY A 271 12.88 -7.58 -4.69
N TYR A 272 12.64 -7.36 -5.98
CA TYR A 272 13.67 -7.49 -7.02
C TYR A 272 14.83 -6.47 -6.91
N PHE A 273 14.66 -5.35 -6.18
CA PHE A 273 15.74 -4.39 -5.92
C PHE A 273 16.60 -4.75 -4.68
N TRP A 274 16.35 -5.90 -4.06
CA TRP A 274 16.95 -6.19 -2.76
C TRP A 274 18.48 -6.29 -2.83
N SER A 275 19.05 -6.90 -3.86
CA SER A 275 20.51 -7.10 -3.97
C SER A 275 21.30 -5.78 -3.99
N GLY A 276 20.79 -4.75 -4.66
CA GLY A 276 21.41 -3.41 -4.68
C GLY A 276 21.46 -2.77 -3.28
N TRP A 277 20.36 -2.84 -2.54
CA TRP A 277 20.28 -2.28 -1.18
C TRP A 277 20.89 -3.17 -0.11
N TRP A 278 21.03 -4.46 -0.38
CA TRP A 278 21.52 -5.44 0.58
C TRP A 278 22.93 -5.12 1.07
N ASN A 279 23.80 -4.67 0.17
CA ASN A 279 25.17 -4.32 0.54
C ASN A 279 25.20 -3.14 1.51
N VAL A 280 24.40 -2.11 1.25
CA VAL A 280 24.26 -0.93 2.14
C VAL A 280 23.67 -1.33 3.49
N PHE A 281 22.60 -2.14 3.47
CA PHE A 281 21.94 -2.63 4.68
C PHE A 281 22.88 -3.49 5.53
N LYS A 282 23.61 -4.42 4.91
CA LYS A 282 24.55 -5.32 5.56
C LYS A 282 25.76 -4.57 6.11
N SER A 283 26.27 -3.55 5.42
CA SER A 283 27.42 -2.77 5.90
C SER A 283 27.10 -1.90 7.11
N GLY A 284 25.85 -1.47 7.24
CA GLY A 284 25.40 -0.59 8.32
C GLY A 284 24.95 -1.30 9.60
N LEU A 285 24.86 -2.64 9.61
CA LEU A 285 24.26 -3.40 10.70
C LEU A 285 25.21 -4.45 11.29
N PRO A 286 25.15 -4.70 12.61
CA PRO A 286 25.86 -5.80 13.22
C PRO A 286 25.45 -7.14 12.60
N LYS A 287 26.40 -8.08 12.47
CA LYS A 287 26.15 -9.41 11.88
C LYS A 287 24.93 -10.12 12.47
N LEU A 288 24.74 -10.06 13.79
CA LEU A 288 23.58 -10.65 14.45
C LEU A 288 22.24 -10.09 13.93
N ILE A 289 22.15 -8.78 13.70
CA ILE A 289 20.93 -8.14 13.18
C ILE A 289 20.68 -8.55 11.73
N VAL A 290 21.74 -8.67 10.94
CA VAL A 290 21.68 -9.17 9.56
C VAL A 290 21.16 -10.60 9.53
N ASP A 291 21.66 -11.47 10.41
CA ASP A 291 21.25 -12.88 10.49
C ASP A 291 19.79 -13.01 11.01
N LEU A 292 19.43 -12.22 12.02
CA LEU A 292 18.05 -12.13 12.51
C LEU A 292 17.10 -11.66 11.41
N TRP A 293 17.48 -10.63 10.65
CA TRP A 293 16.71 -10.14 9.51
C TRP A 293 16.46 -11.24 8.48
N TRP A 294 17.50 -12.02 8.17
CA TRP A 294 17.37 -13.18 7.29
C TRP A 294 16.32 -14.16 7.79
N PHE A 295 16.34 -14.52 9.07
CA PHE A 295 15.36 -15.43 9.65
C PHE A 295 13.95 -14.83 9.68
N THR A 296 13.81 -13.58 10.15
CA THR A 296 12.51 -12.91 10.29
C THR A 296 11.80 -12.66 8.96
N SER A 297 12.55 -12.57 7.86
CA SER A 297 11.97 -12.42 6.52
C SER A 297 11.09 -13.61 6.11
N PHE A 298 11.36 -14.81 6.60
CA PHE A 298 10.52 -16.00 6.37
C PHE A 298 9.30 -16.09 7.28
N LEU A 299 9.29 -15.34 8.37
CA LEU A 299 8.25 -15.40 9.40
C LEU A 299 6.83 -15.29 8.82
N PRO A 300 6.51 -14.36 7.89
CA PRO A 300 5.16 -14.26 7.34
C PRO A 300 4.72 -15.54 6.63
N PHE A 301 5.61 -16.15 5.85
CA PHE A 301 5.33 -17.38 5.13
C PHE A 301 5.21 -18.58 6.09
N THR A 302 6.17 -18.75 7.00
CA THR A 302 6.15 -19.84 7.98
C THR A 302 4.90 -19.77 8.85
N LEU A 303 4.55 -18.59 9.36
CA LEU A 303 3.33 -18.42 10.16
C LEU A 303 2.05 -18.73 9.35
N SER A 304 2.03 -18.39 8.05
CA SER A 304 0.90 -18.72 7.18
C SER A 304 0.73 -20.23 7.00
N ILE A 305 1.83 -20.98 6.79
CA ILE A 305 1.79 -22.45 6.73
C ILE A 305 1.33 -23.05 8.04
N LEU A 306 1.91 -22.61 9.16
CA LEU A 306 1.56 -23.11 10.49
C LEU A 306 0.08 -22.84 10.79
N ALA A 307 -0.43 -21.66 10.47
CA ALA A 307 -1.85 -21.33 10.63
C ALA A 307 -2.75 -22.30 9.83
N ILE A 308 -2.39 -22.64 8.59
CA ILE A 308 -3.13 -23.63 7.79
C ILE A 308 -3.06 -25.01 8.42
N ALA A 309 -1.86 -25.46 8.83
CA ALA A 309 -1.64 -26.78 9.42
C ALA A 309 -2.45 -26.97 10.72
N PHE A 310 -2.42 -25.98 11.62
CA PHE A 310 -3.14 -26.06 12.89
C PHE A 310 -4.65 -25.80 12.77
N SER A 311 -5.11 -25.08 11.73
CA SER A 311 -6.54 -24.87 11.48
C SER A 311 -7.31 -26.16 11.17
N ARG A 312 -6.62 -27.21 10.66
CA ARG A 312 -7.23 -28.50 10.34
C ARG A 312 -7.47 -29.41 11.55
N GLY A 313 -6.89 -29.10 12.71
CA GLY A 313 -7.06 -29.88 13.95
C GLY A 313 -8.20 -29.42 14.86
N SER A 314 -8.95 -28.38 14.48
CA SER A 314 -10.02 -27.76 15.31
C SER A 314 -11.43 -28.06 14.77
N LYS A 315 -11.64 -29.21 14.13
CA LYS A 315 -12.98 -29.72 13.84
C LYS A 315 -13.41 -30.69 14.93
#